data_AF-A0A2P8HH92-F1
#
_entry.id   AF-A0A2P8HH92-F1
#
_cell.length_a   1.000
_cell.length_b   1.000
_cell.length_c   1.000
_cell.angle_alpha   90.00
_cell.angle_beta   90.00
_cell.angle_gamma   90.00
#
_symmetry.space_group_name_H-M   'P 1'
#
loop_
_entity.id
_entity.type
_entity.pdbx_description
1 polymer ?
#
loop_
_entity_poly.entity_id
_entity_poly.type
_entity_poly.pdbx_seq_one_letter_code
_entity_poly.pdbx_strand_id
1 'polypeptide(L)'
;MSPANWLVEASGIPFGLMGDMLQGGGNPWRGMVYGMTVRYPWNTEGVSCDPRDIWKIWDEFGIESARMIGYWEKKCPVKTSHPGIYATIYQKESKTLIAVASWAEQPIKFSFQFDWKALGIDPEKAILIAPEIKNFQHYTIFKPGDSIPVEPKKGWLLYIQRKNQ
;
A
#
# COMPACT_ATOMS: atom_id res chain seq x y z
N MET A 1 -11.84 -11.52 -6.39
CA MET A 1 -10.69 -12.26 -5.83
C MET A 1 -10.49 -11.90 -4.37
N SER A 2 -10.42 -12.92 -3.52
CA SER A 2 -10.03 -12.80 -2.11
C SER A 2 -8.56 -12.34 -2.00
N PRO A 3 -8.12 -11.80 -0.86
CA PRO A 3 -6.70 -11.48 -0.64
C PRO A 3 -5.78 -12.69 -0.82
N ALA A 4 -6.20 -13.88 -0.36
CA ALA A 4 -5.44 -15.11 -0.56
C ALA A 4 -5.28 -15.47 -2.04
N ASN A 5 -6.32 -15.30 -2.86
CA ASN A 5 -6.21 -15.52 -4.31
C ASN A 5 -5.25 -14.51 -4.96
N TRP A 6 -5.25 -13.25 -4.52
CA TRP A 6 -4.27 -12.27 -5.00
C TRP A 6 -2.84 -12.70 -4.68
N LEU A 7 -2.59 -13.23 -3.48
CA LEU A 7 -1.27 -13.72 -3.08
C LEU A 7 -0.83 -14.93 -3.92
N VAL A 8 -1.73 -15.87 -4.22
CA VAL A 8 -1.39 -17.14 -4.88
C VAL A 8 -1.45 -17.09 -6.40
N GLU A 9 -2.36 -16.33 -7.00
CA GLU A 9 -2.63 -16.38 -8.45
C GLU A 9 -2.14 -15.15 -9.19
N ALA A 10 -1.92 -14.03 -8.49
CA ALA A 10 -1.55 -12.76 -9.09
C ALA A 10 -0.16 -12.27 -8.65
N SER A 11 0.21 -12.41 -7.38
CA SER A 11 1.44 -11.79 -6.88
C SER A 11 2.71 -12.41 -7.48
N GLY A 12 3.67 -11.55 -7.84
CA GLY A 12 5.03 -11.97 -8.25
C GLY A 12 5.95 -12.33 -7.07
N ILE A 13 5.39 -12.44 -5.86
CA ILE A 13 6.11 -12.85 -4.64
C ILE A 13 6.30 -14.37 -4.72
N PRO A 14 7.42 -14.96 -4.24
CA PRO A 14 7.78 -16.39 -4.39
C PRO A 14 6.85 -17.44 -3.73
N PHE A 15 5.55 -17.17 -3.65
CA PHE A 15 4.46 -18.11 -3.34
C PHE A 15 3.28 -18.01 -4.33
N GLY A 16 3.35 -17.15 -5.36
CA GLY A 16 2.31 -16.97 -6.38
C GLY A 16 2.71 -17.48 -7.77
N LEU A 17 1.72 -17.86 -8.59
CA LEU A 17 1.89 -17.90 -10.04
C LEU A 17 2.18 -16.46 -10.49
N MET A 18 3.23 -16.26 -11.30
CA MET A 18 3.59 -14.93 -11.82
C MET A 18 2.44 -14.35 -12.64
N GLY A 19 1.52 -13.64 -11.98
CA GLY A 19 0.52 -12.81 -12.61
C GLY A 19 1.18 -11.50 -13.00
N ASP A 20 1.89 -11.50 -14.14
CA ASP A 20 2.50 -10.28 -14.70
C ASP A 20 1.48 -9.16 -14.97
N MET A 21 0.18 -9.46 -14.88
CA MET A 21 -0.89 -8.61 -15.38
C MET A 21 -2.08 -8.52 -14.44
N LEU A 22 -2.43 -7.27 -14.14
CA LEU A 22 -3.74 -6.88 -13.66
C LEU A 22 -4.71 -6.83 -14.86
N GLN A 23 -5.61 -7.81 -14.99
CA GLN A 23 -6.62 -7.84 -16.07
C GLN A 23 -7.42 -6.52 -16.11
N GLY A 24 -7.57 -5.90 -17.29
CA GLY A 24 -8.30 -4.64 -17.44
C GLY A 24 -7.59 -3.41 -16.85
N GLY A 25 -6.27 -3.50 -16.60
CA GLY A 25 -5.53 -2.51 -15.80
C GLY A 25 -5.65 -2.75 -14.28
N GLY A 26 -6.54 -3.67 -13.91
CA GLY A 26 -6.93 -4.09 -12.57
C GLY A 26 -7.00 -2.97 -11.55
N ASN A 27 -6.65 -3.30 -10.31
CA ASN A 27 -6.85 -2.40 -9.19
C ASN A 27 -5.50 -1.91 -8.65
N PRO A 28 -5.13 -0.64 -8.85
CA PRO A 28 -3.81 -0.16 -8.50
C PRO A 28 -3.58 -0.15 -6.98
N TRP A 29 -4.60 0.16 -6.18
CA TRP A 29 -4.49 0.14 -4.71
C TRP A 29 -4.24 -1.27 -4.18
N ARG A 30 -5.03 -2.25 -4.64
CA ARG A 30 -4.87 -3.65 -4.24
C ARG A 30 -3.58 -4.24 -4.78
N GLY A 31 -3.19 -3.89 -6.01
CA GLY A 31 -1.91 -4.28 -6.59
C GLY A 31 -0.73 -3.82 -5.74
N MET A 32 -0.75 -2.57 -5.26
CA MET A 32 0.32 -2.00 -4.45
C MET A 32 0.52 -2.75 -3.11
N VAL A 33 -0.53 -3.36 -2.55
CA VAL A 33 -0.42 -4.25 -1.37
C VAL A 33 0.47 -5.47 -1.66
N TYR A 34 0.59 -5.90 -2.92
CA TYR A 34 1.45 -7.01 -3.34
C TYR A 34 2.69 -6.56 -4.11
N GLY A 35 3.02 -5.26 -4.09
CA GLY A 35 4.19 -4.73 -4.80
C GLY A 35 4.00 -4.68 -6.31
N MET A 36 2.75 -4.63 -6.77
CA MET A 36 2.41 -4.71 -8.18
C MET A 36 1.80 -3.40 -8.67
N THR A 37 2.14 -3.06 -9.91
CA THR A 37 1.44 -2.06 -10.72
C THR A 37 1.08 -2.69 -12.05
N VAL A 38 0.21 -2.05 -12.82
CA VAL A 38 0.00 -2.44 -14.22
C VAL A 38 1.28 -2.20 -15.03
N ARG A 39 1.54 -3.02 -16.06
CA ARG A 39 2.67 -2.81 -16.97
C ARG A 39 2.42 -1.58 -17.86
N TYR A 40 3.37 -0.66 -17.94
CA TYR A 40 3.35 0.40 -18.95
C TYR A 40 3.82 -0.11 -20.32
N PRO A 41 3.28 0.33 -21.47
CA PRO A 41 2.08 1.17 -21.68
C PRO A 41 0.85 0.31 -22.00
N TRP A 42 0.41 -0.56 -21.08
CA TRP A 42 -0.71 -1.44 -21.36
C TRP A 42 -1.99 -0.64 -21.59
N ASN A 43 -2.66 -0.96 -22.70
CA ASN A 43 -3.97 -0.42 -23.04
C ASN A 43 -4.92 -1.59 -23.22
N THR A 44 -6.04 -1.55 -22.51
CA THR A 44 -7.05 -2.59 -22.53
C THR A 44 -8.42 -1.95 -22.44
N GLU A 45 -9.37 -2.46 -23.22
CA GLU A 45 -10.75 -1.98 -23.21
C GLU A 45 -10.88 -0.44 -23.42
N GLY A 46 -9.93 0.16 -24.16
CA GLY A 46 -9.88 1.60 -24.42
C GLY A 46 -9.32 2.46 -23.28
N VAL A 47 -8.84 1.85 -22.19
CA VAL A 47 -8.20 2.54 -21.07
C VAL A 47 -6.69 2.34 -21.15
N SER A 48 -5.96 3.45 -21.33
CA SER A 48 -4.50 3.47 -21.17
C SER A 48 -4.16 3.49 -19.69
N CYS A 49 -3.53 2.43 -19.18
CA CYS A 49 -3.13 2.35 -17.80
C CYS A 49 -1.72 2.91 -17.63
N ASP A 50 -1.56 3.90 -16.75
CA ASP A 50 -0.30 4.61 -16.55
C ASP A 50 0.14 4.54 -15.07
N PRO A 51 1.10 3.67 -14.73
CA PRO A 51 1.61 3.52 -13.37
C PRO A 51 2.71 4.53 -13.02
N ARG A 52 3.14 5.39 -13.95
CA ARG A 52 4.37 6.20 -13.79
C ARG A 52 4.30 7.14 -12.58
N ASP A 53 3.12 7.62 -12.21
CA ASP A 53 2.96 8.46 -11.02
C ASP A 53 3.16 7.67 -9.71
N ILE A 54 2.86 6.37 -9.69
CA ILE A 54 3.20 5.47 -8.57
C ILE A 54 4.70 5.16 -8.61
N TRP A 55 5.29 4.95 -9.79
CA TRP A 55 6.72 4.67 -9.91
C TRP A 55 7.60 5.83 -9.43
N LYS A 56 7.18 7.09 -9.63
CA LYS A 56 7.88 8.24 -9.02
C LYS A 56 7.97 8.12 -7.50
N ILE A 57 6.89 7.70 -6.84
CA ILE A 57 6.88 7.47 -5.39
C ILE A 57 7.81 6.32 -5.00
N TRP A 58 7.90 5.29 -5.85
CA TRP A 58 8.82 4.17 -5.67
C TRP A 58 10.29 4.62 -5.76
N ASP A 59 10.62 5.40 -6.79
CA ASP A 59 11.96 5.95 -7.01
C ASP A 59 12.36 6.93 -5.90
N GLU A 60 11.48 7.86 -5.53
CA GLU A 60 11.70 8.83 -4.44
C GLU A 60 11.83 8.15 -3.07
N PHE A 61 11.18 7.00 -2.88
CA PHE A 61 11.34 6.18 -1.70
C PHE A 61 12.62 5.30 -1.77
N GLY A 62 13.04 4.91 -2.96
CA GLY A 62 14.03 3.86 -3.22
C GLY A 62 13.50 2.49 -2.77
N ILE A 63 12.31 2.11 -3.27
CA ILE A 63 11.56 0.91 -2.85
C ILE A 63 12.32 -0.40 -3.12
N GLU A 64 13.20 -0.41 -4.12
CA GLU A 64 14.03 -1.55 -4.52
C GLU A 64 15.00 -1.99 -3.43
N SER A 65 15.41 -1.06 -2.56
CA SER A 65 16.26 -1.33 -1.40
C SER A 65 15.48 -1.64 -0.12
N ALA A 66 14.14 -1.59 -0.17
CA ALA A 66 13.30 -1.75 1.00
C ALA A 66 12.96 -3.22 1.28
N ARG A 67 12.82 -3.55 2.55
CA ARG A 67 12.27 -4.84 2.96
C ARG A 67 10.75 -4.82 2.89
N MET A 68 10.17 -5.64 2.03
CA MET A 68 8.72 -5.84 1.95
C MET A 68 8.25 -6.77 3.09
N ILE A 69 7.23 -6.35 3.84
CA ILE A 69 6.60 -7.14 4.90
C ILE A 69 5.08 -7.03 4.73
N GLY A 70 4.47 -8.09 4.20
CA GLY A 70 3.04 -8.12 3.89
C GLY A 70 2.15 -8.51 5.06
N TYR A 71 0.85 -8.27 4.94
CA TYR A 71 -0.14 -8.63 5.97
C TYR A 71 -0.17 -10.14 6.29
N TRP A 72 0.30 -10.99 5.36
CA TRP A 72 0.39 -12.44 5.53
C TRP A 72 1.52 -12.86 6.49
N GLU A 73 2.48 -11.98 6.75
CA GLU A 73 3.55 -12.23 7.71
C GLU A 73 3.02 -12.10 9.15
N LYS A 74 3.25 -13.13 9.97
CA LYS A 74 2.82 -13.13 11.39
C LYS A 74 3.32 -11.92 12.18
N LYS A 75 4.51 -11.43 11.81
CA LYS A 75 5.21 -10.30 12.45
C LYS A 75 5.14 -9.01 11.62
N CYS A 76 4.12 -8.84 10.78
CA CYS A 76 3.90 -7.56 10.12
C CYS A 76 3.68 -6.46 11.19
N PRO A 77 4.52 -5.40 11.21
CA PRO A 77 4.48 -4.40 12.27
C PRO A 77 3.39 -3.35 12.04
N VAL A 78 2.66 -3.43 10.94
CA VAL A 78 1.51 -2.58 10.64
C VAL A 78 0.29 -3.45 10.40
N LYS A 79 -0.71 -3.29 11.25
CA LYS A 79 -2.02 -3.94 11.12
C LYS A 79 -3.11 -2.89 11.00
N THR A 80 -4.29 -3.31 10.56
CA THR A 80 -5.46 -2.45 10.42
C THR A 80 -6.52 -2.87 11.43
N SER A 81 -7.38 -1.94 11.83
CA SER A 81 -8.48 -2.21 12.77
C SER A 81 -9.65 -2.98 12.15
N HIS A 82 -9.61 -3.29 10.84
CA HIS A 82 -10.74 -3.86 10.11
C HIS A 82 -10.30 -5.07 9.26
N PRO A 83 -10.97 -6.23 9.38
CA PRO A 83 -10.53 -7.48 8.74
C PRO A 83 -10.58 -7.44 7.21
N GLY A 84 -11.36 -6.54 6.62
CA GLY A 84 -11.42 -6.32 5.17
C GLY A 84 -10.39 -5.33 4.62
N ILE A 85 -9.48 -4.78 5.44
CA ILE A 85 -8.45 -3.83 5.00
C ILE A 85 -7.08 -4.45 5.21
N TYR A 86 -6.28 -4.51 4.16
CA TYR A 86 -4.97 -5.16 4.20
C TYR A 86 -3.86 -4.18 3.91
N ALA A 87 -2.76 -4.31 4.64
CA ALA A 87 -1.60 -3.43 4.54
C ALA A 87 -0.31 -4.22 4.37
N THR A 88 0.54 -3.74 3.48
CA THR A 88 1.92 -4.21 3.29
C THR A 88 2.85 -3.04 3.44
N ILE A 89 3.97 -3.25 4.10
CA ILE A 89 4.98 -2.22 4.28
C ILE A 89 6.23 -2.50 3.48
N TYR A 90 6.89 -1.43 3.08
CA TYR A 90 8.23 -1.41 2.53
C TYR A 90 9.08 -0.61 3.51
N GLN A 91 9.95 -1.30 4.22
CA GLN A 91 10.70 -0.75 5.34
C GLN A 91 12.15 -0.45 4.92
N LYS A 92 12.60 0.77 5.22
CA LYS A 92 14.00 1.20 5.19
C LYS A 92 14.41 1.70 6.57
N GLU A 93 15.69 1.98 6.76
CA GLU A 93 16.15 2.66 7.97
C GLU A 93 15.45 4.02 8.10
N SER A 94 14.72 4.23 9.21
CA SER A 94 14.03 5.48 9.57
C SER A 94 12.87 5.98 8.66
N LYS A 95 12.58 5.29 7.54
CA LYS A 95 11.47 5.62 6.63
C LYS A 95 10.70 4.34 6.27
N THR A 96 9.37 4.38 6.36
CA THR A 96 8.51 3.27 5.95
C THR A 96 7.47 3.76 4.96
N LEU A 97 7.25 3.00 3.89
CA LEU A 97 6.13 3.20 2.97
C LEU A 97 5.07 2.12 3.26
N ILE A 98 3.82 2.51 3.41
CA ILE A 98 2.69 1.61 3.65
C ILE A 98 1.78 1.64 2.43
N ALA A 99 1.55 0.48 1.82
CA ALA A 99 0.46 0.27 0.88
C ALA A 99 -0.72 -0.36 1.61
N VAL A 100 -1.89 0.27 1.55
CA VAL A 100 -3.11 -0.25 2.17
C VAL A 100 -4.27 -0.23 1.18
N ALA A 101 -5.11 -1.26 1.17
CA ALA A 101 -6.29 -1.30 0.29
C ALA A 101 -7.48 -2.05 0.90
N SER A 102 -8.67 -1.73 0.39
CA SER A 102 -9.95 -2.23 0.86
C SER A 102 -10.50 -3.41 0.04
N TRP A 103 -10.87 -4.47 0.76
CA TRP A 103 -11.73 -5.57 0.33
C TRP A 103 -13.14 -5.50 0.91
N ALA A 104 -13.45 -4.46 1.70
CA ALA A 104 -14.81 -4.22 2.16
C ALA A 104 -15.72 -3.82 0.99
N GLU A 105 -16.99 -4.20 1.09
CA GLU A 105 -18.01 -3.90 0.07
C GLU A 105 -18.58 -2.49 0.21
N GLN A 106 -18.46 -1.88 1.39
CA GLN A 106 -18.98 -0.56 1.71
C GLN A 106 -17.85 0.40 2.09
N PRO A 107 -18.07 1.73 1.95
CA PRO A 107 -17.15 2.72 2.49
C PRO A 107 -17.01 2.56 4.00
N ILE A 108 -15.79 2.52 4.49
CA ILE A 108 -15.51 2.39 5.92
C ILE A 108 -14.42 3.35 6.37
N LYS A 109 -14.26 3.48 7.68
CA LYS A 109 -13.08 4.10 8.29
C LYS A 109 -12.32 3.05 9.08
N PHE A 110 -11.00 3.08 8.99
CA PHE A 110 -10.12 2.17 9.72
C PHE A 110 -9.01 2.97 10.42
N SER A 111 -8.37 2.39 11.41
CA SER A 111 -7.14 2.93 11.99
C SER A 111 -6.01 1.91 11.86
N PHE A 112 -4.78 2.40 11.90
CA PHE A 112 -3.60 1.54 11.96
C PHE A 112 -3.25 1.16 13.39
N GLN A 113 -2.74 -0.05 13.55
CA GLN A 113 -2.12 -0.56 14.76
C GLN A 113 -0.65 -0.82 14.45
N PHE A 114 0.23 -0.10 15.14
CA PHE A 114 1.66 -0.09 14.85
C PHE A 114 2.46 -0.77 15.96
N ASP A 115 3.37 -1.67 15.58
CA ASP A 115 4.49 -2.09 16.42
C ASP A 115 5.66 -1.12 16.20
N TRP A 116 5.67 -0.03 16.97
CA TRP A 116 6.69 1.03 16.88
C TRP A 116 8.10 0.54 17.12
N LYS A 117 8.27 -0.49 17.96
CA LYS A 117 9.58 -1.09 18.25
C LYS A 117 10.12 -1.79 17.02
N ALA A 118 9.28 -2.57 16.33
CA ALA A 118 9.65 -3.23 15.08
C ALA A 118 9.83 -2.24 13.91
N LEU A 119 9.13 -1.10 13.94
CA LEU A 119 9.30 -0.03 12.96
C LEU A 119 10.57 0.81 13.17
N GLY A 120 11.10 0.86 14.40
CA GLY A 120 12.22 1.72 14.77
C GLY A 120 11.88 3.22 14.73
N ILE A 121 10.60 3.55 14.94
CA ILE A 121 10.08 4.92 14.88
C ILE A 121 9.47 5.29 16.23
N ASP A 122 9.81 6.48 16.71
CA ASP A 122 9.22 7.06 17.92
C ASP A 122 7.77 7.51 17.62
N PRO A 123 6.75 6.97 18.32
CA PRO A 123 5.35 7.28 18.07
C PRO A 123 5.02 8.77 18.22
N GLU A 124 5.65 9.47 19.17
CA GLU A 124 5.39 10.90 19.42
C GLU A 124 5.84 11.78 18.24
N LYS A 125 6.89 11.32 17.58
CA LYS A 125 7.50 11.97 16.42
C LYS A 125 6.96 11.42 15.10
N ALA A 126 6.08 10.43 15.10
CA ALA A 126 5.58 9.84 13.87
C ALA A 126 4.50 10.72 13.22
N ILE A 127 4.53 10.79 11.89
CA ILE A 127 3.46 11.35 11.07
C ILE A 127 3.22 10.44 9.87
N LEU A 128 1.96 10.34 9.45
CA LEU A 128 1.55 9.63 8.26
C LEU A 128 1.26 10.65 7.16
N ILE A 129 1.95 10.54 6.03
CA ILE A 129 1.75 11.43 4.89
C ILE A 129 1.32 10.60 3.70
N ALA A 130 0.09 10.84 3.22
CA ALA A 130 -0.36 10.40 1.92
C ALA A 130 0.07 11.46 0.89
N PRO A 131 1.13 11.24 0.08
CA PRO A 131 1.50 12.17 -0.98
C PRO A 131 0.39 12.28 -2.02
N GLU A 132 0.34 13.38 -2.76
CA GLU A 132 -0.53 13.43 -3.94
C GLU A 132 0.01 12.50 -5.02
N ILE A 133 -0.85 11.63 -5.54
CA ILE A 133 -0.54 10.76 -6.67
C ILE A 133 -1.70 10.88 -7.64
N LYS A 134 -1.42 11.47 -8.81
CA LYS A 134 -2.43 11.71 -9.83
C LYS A 134 -3.19 10.42 -10.15
N ASN A 135 -4.53 10.53 -10.20
CA ASN A 135 -5.45 9.42 -10.44
C ASN A 135 -5.43 8.27 -9.40
N PHE A 136 -4.74 8.42 -8.27
CA PHE A 136 -4.63 7.39 -7.22
C PHE A 136 -5.04 7.91 -5.83
N GLN A 137 -4.55 9.07 -5.40
CA GLN A 137 -4.94 9.66 -4.12
C GLN A 137 -4.64 11.17 -4.05
N HIS A 138 -5.32 11.87 -3.16
CA HIS A 138 -5.04 13.28 -2.85
C HIS A 138 -4.05 13.40 -1.68
N TYR A 139 -3.34 14.53 -1.62
CA TYR A 139 -2.47 14.83 -0.49
C TYR A 139 -3.27 14.88 0.82
N THR A 140 -2.88 14.07 1.80
CA THR A 140 -3.48 14.09 3.14
C THR A 140 -2.43 13.80 4.20
N ILE A 141 -2.54 14.45 5.35
CA ILE A 141 -1.72 14.14 6.53
C ILE A 141 -2.62 13.49 7.58
N PHE A 142 -2.17 12.38 8.15
CA PHE A 142 -2.82 11.72 9.28
C PHE A 142 -1.84 11.64 10.47
N LYS A 143 -2.40 11.63 11.67
CA LYS A 143 -1.68 11.30 12.90
C LYS A 143 -1.81 9.80 13.18
N PRO A 144 -0.83 9.21 13.87
CA PRO A 144 -1.02 7.87 14.41
C PRO A 144 -2.27 7.81 15.30
N GLY A 145 -3.14 6.83 15.05
CA GLY A 145 -4.42 6.67 15.74
C GLY A 145 -5.62 7.32 15.05
N ASP A 146 -5.41 8.15 14.03
CA ASP A 146 -6.51 8.73 13.26
C ASP A 146 -7.34 7.66 12.55
N SER A 147 -8.61 7.97 12.35
CA SER A 147 -9.54 7.16 11.56
C SER A 147 -9.47 7.61 10.09
N ILE A 148 -8.97 6.71 9.23
CA ILE A 148 -8.72 6.95 7.81
C ILE A 148 -9.89 6.42 6.99
N PRO A 149 -10.54 7.25 6.16
CA PRO A 149 -11.61 6.79 5.28
C PRO A 149 -11.04 5.99 4.09
N VAL A 150 -11.76 4.95 3.68
CA VAL A 150 -11.42 4.18 2.48
C VAL A 150 -12.68 3.68 1.78
N GLU A 151 -12.76 3.96 0.49
CA GLU A 151 -13.84 3.48 -0.39
C GLU A 151 -13.62 2.00 -0.77
N PRO A 152 -14.69 1.28 -1.15
CA PRO A 152 -14.57 -0.06 -1.71
C PRO A 152 -13.58 -0.08 -2.87
N LYS A 153 -12.70 -1.08 -2.89
CA LYS A 153 -11.68 -1.26 -3.94
C LYS A 153 -10.65 -0.11 -4.04
N LYS A 154 -10.63 0.85 -3.12
CA LYS A 154 -9.57 1.89 -3.04
C LYS A 154 -8.63 1.62 -1.88
N GLY A 155 -7.69 2.54 -1.67
CA GLY A 155 -6.65 2.43 -0.67
C GLY A 155 -5.82 3.70 -0.58
N TRP A 156 -4.67 3.58 0.07
CA TRP A 156 -3.71 4.66 0.25
C TRP A 156 -2.29 4.13 0.16
N LEU A 157 -1.39 5.01 -0.26
CA LEU A 157 0.06 4.86 -0.16
C LEU A 157 0.55 5.95 0.80
N LEU A 158 1.14 5.56 1.93
CA LEU A 158 1.47 6.48 3.01
C LEU A 158 2.93 6.35 3.43
N TYR A 159 3.62 7.46 3.61
CA TYR A 159 4.89 7.48 4.32
C TYR A 159 4.65 7.54 5.82
N ILE A 160 5.34 6.70 6.59
CA ILE A 160 5.66 7.00 7.98
C ILE A 160 7.05 7.62 8.02
N GLN A 161 7.11 8.84 8.51
CA GLN A 161 8.36 9.55 8.75
C GLN A 161 8.35 10.23 10.12
N ARG A 162 9.54 10.63 10.57
CA ARG A 162 9.68 11.50 11.74
C ARG A 162 9.20 12.90 11.34
N LYS A 163 8.45 13.57 12.22
CA LYS A 163 8.16 15.01 12.13
C LYS A 163 9.52 15.71 12.11
N ASN A 164 9.82 16.43 11.04
CA ASN A 164 10.96 17.33 11.03
C ASN A 164 10.70 18.39 12.12
N GLN A 165 11.67 18.57 13.01
CA GLN A 165 11.69 19.69 13.95
C GLN A 165 11.91 21.01 13.19
#